data_AF-E3RK05-F1
#
_entry.id   AF-E3RK05-F1
#
_cell.length_a   1.000
_cell.length_b   1.000
_cell.length_c   1.000
_cell.angle_alpha   90.00
_cell.angle_beta   90.00
_cell.angle_gamma   90.00
#
_symmetry.space_group_name_H-M   'P 1'
#
loop_
_entity.id
_entity.type
_entity.pdbx_description
1 polymer ?
#
loop_
_entity_poly.entity_id
_entity_poly.type
_entity_poly.pdbx_seq_one_letter_code
_entity_poly.pdbx_strand_id
1 'polypeptide(L)'
;MRLLHYDAPGRLVLTDFRGKTTPRYAILSHRWSDSEVLIEDISSGTYKEKEEGYRKLRFCANQAVQDGLQYFWIDTCCIDRWNNNERSKAINSMFQWYKNAARCYVFLSDVSVSTATEPVQPSDWEASFRASAWFTRGWTLQELIAPVSVEFFSRERRRIGDKKSLDQLIHDITNIPLAALRNRPLHEFDTSERRRWVGNRRTKEEEDIVYCLLGILGVSMPTAYGEGQESARSRLQAELEETSNAPSIIQFSQNPRFVGRESQLAELEARLFSNEHTTTTLAIVGPGGTGKTQLALEVAHRTRQKKKNCSVLWMDASDKVSLYQSYASVAQKLNVAGWDDDQADIKQLVKRCVIEISARHCLLIFDNTEHTTLRSSGSCTTEAADLANCLPQSKLCSVIFTTTNTDTAQALAPQNIISLRELTLDAALKMLQVRLARPLANTEQQEAEHLLRALSYLPLAVMQAAACIKASGMTVQEYRSRIDDHKELVIEHRGDPSEGKLQGAGVKEPVATTLFLSIYKIRHDNALAADYLFHAACVERKDISLDLLEAASPQAREDAIRVLDKYALVTRRPAESALDVHRLVHRALRKQLQAQGLRQWTQRTITQLLLTDGMKKQKSYSSK
;
A
#
# COMPACT_ATOMS: atom_id res chain seq x y z
N MET A 1 22.67 0.99 0.22
CA MET A 1 23.56 1.20 1.39
C MET A 1 24.83 1.86 0.89
N ARG A 2 25.45 2.78 1.66
CA ARG A 2 26.78 3.32 1.33
C ARG A 2 27.84 2.59 2.15
N LEU A 3 29.03 2.35 1.59
CA LEU A 3 30.15 1.68 2.25
C LEU A 3 31.43 2.50 2.13
N LEU A 4 32.29 2.43 3.13
CA LEU A 4 33.60 3.06 3.16
C LEU A 4 34.68 2.10 2.68
N HIS A 5 35.70 2.64 2.02
CA HIS A 5 36.96 1.95 1.72
C HIS A 5 38.10 2.97 1.60
N TYR A 6 39.34 2.50 1.58
CA TYR A 6 40.50 3.31 1.21
C TYR A 6 40.74 3.22 -0.31
N ASP A 7 40.95 4.37 -0.96
CA ASP A 7 41.45 4.42 -2.33
C ASP A 7 42.96 4.09 -2.38
N ALA A 8 43.53 3.97 -3.59
CA ALA A 8 44.95 3.66 -3.75
C ALA A 8 45.90 4.68 -3.06
N PRO A 9 45.60 5.99 -3.04
CA PRO A 9 46.29 6.98 -2.20
C PRO A 9 46.09 6.86 -0.68
N GLY A 10 45.26 5.94 -0.18
CA GLY A 10 44.96 5.78 1.24
C GLY A 10 43.98 6.82 1.81
N ARG A 11 43.18 7.47 0.95
CA ARG A 11 42.10 8.38 1.35
C ARG A 11 40.81 7.60 1.54
N LEU A 12 40.00 8.03 2.49
CA LEU A 12 38.72 7.41 2.74
C LEU A 12 37.67 7.83 1.72
N VAL A 13 37.00 6.87 1.09
CA VAL A 13 35.98 7.09 0.07
C VAL A 13 34.69 6.39 0.43
N LEU A 14 33.58 7.13 0.36
CA LEU A 14 32.22 6.62 0.55
C LEU A 14 31.62 6.25 -0.81
N THR A 15 31.25 4.98 -0.99
CA THR A 15 30.69 4.46 -2.24
C THR A 15 29.24 4.02 -2.05
N ASP A 16 28.38 4.41 -2.99
CA ASP A 16 26.95 4.09 -2.96
C ASP A 16 26.61 2.81 -3.75
N PHE A 17 26.02 1.84 -3.05
CA PHE A 17 25.57 0.55 -3.58
C PHE A 17 24.04 0.43 -3.64
N ARG A 18 23.28 1.54 -3.57
CA ARG A 18 21.83 1.51 -3.85
C ARG A 18 21.56 1.01 -5.28
N GLY A 19 20.69 0.00 -5.42
CA GLY A 19 20.37 -0.61 -6.71
C GLY A 19 21.48 -1.47 -7.32
N LYS A 20 22.52 -1.81 -6.54
CA LYS A 20 23.67 -2.61 -6.99
C LYS A 20 23.89 -3.78 -6.03
N THR A 21 24.62 -4.79 -6.48
CA THR A 21 25.06 -5.89 -5.61
C THR A 21 26.00 -5.35 -4.54
N THR A 22 25.63 -5.53 -3.26
CA THR A 22 26.46 -5.12 -2.12
C THR A 22 27.66 -6.09 -1.99
N PRO A 23 28.91 -5.60 -1.95
CA PRO A 23 30.09 -6.45 -1.77
C PRO A 23 30.14 -7.01 -0.34
N ARG A 24 31.09 -7.90 -0.05
CA ARG A 24 31.36 -8.31 1.34
C ARG A 24 31.95 -7.12 2.12
N TYR A 25 31.44 -6.88 3.32
CA TYR A 25 31.88 -5.75 4.16
C TYR A 25 31.95 -6.12 5.64
N ALA A 26 32.75 -5.36 6.40
CA ALA A 26 32.72 -5.32 7.85
C ALA A 26 31.75 -4.23 8.35
N ILE A 27 31.20 -4.39 9.55
CA ILE A 27 30.31 -3.39 10.17
C ILE A 27 30.81 -3.04 11.58
N LEU A 28 30.79 -1.76 11.93
CA LEU A 28 31.16 -1.30 13.26
C LEU A 28 29.92 -1.14 14.15
N SER A 29 29.96 -1.76 15.31
CA SER A 29 29.05 -1.50 16.43
C SER A 29 29.80 -0.72 17.51
N HIS A 30 29.29 0.44 17.89
CA HIS A 30 29.99 1.31 18.85
C HIS A 30 29.04 2.24 19.61
N ARG A 31 29.58 2.87 20.66
CA ARG A 31 28.91 3.96 21.37
C ARG A 31 29.27 5.29 20.74
N TRP A 32 28.28 6.12 20.46
CA TRP A 32 28.54 7.49 20.01
C TRP A 32 29.16 8.31 21.13
N SER A 33 30.10 9.16 20.75
CA SER A 33 30.72 10.21 21.57
C SER A 33 30.38 11.60 21.06
N ASP A 34 30.87 12.63 21.74
CA ASP A 34 30.62 14.03 21.34
C ASP A 34 31.38 14.43 20.06
N SER A 35 32.43 13.68 19.67
CA SER A 35 33.25 13.93 18.49
C SER A 35 33.24 12.74 17.51
N GLU A 36 32.09 12.46 16.92
CA GLU A 36 31.95 11.44 15.86
C GLU A 36 32.31 11.98 14.47
N VAL A 37 32.77 11.08 13.60
CA VAL A 37 32.97 11.37 12.17
C VAL A 37 31.63 11.26 11.46
N LEU A 38 31.20 12.34 10.81
CA LEU A 38 29.95 12.39 10.05
C LEU A 38 30.17 12.20 8.55
N ILE A 39 29.09 12.09 7.79
CA ILE A 39 29.13 11.89 6.34
C ILE A 39 29.76 13.09 5.61
N GLU A 40 29.53 14.29 6.14
CA GLU A 40 30.09 15.54 5.61
C GLU A 40 31.61 15.59 5.82
N ASP A 41 32.10 15.09 6.96
CA ASP A 41 33.54 15.04 7.27
C ASP A 41 34.32 14.15 6.30
N ILE A 42 33.68 13.10 5.77
CA ILE A 42 34.27 12.25 4.72
C ILE A 42 34.42 13.03 3.42
N SER A 43 33.41 13.80 3.06
CA SER A 43 33.36 14.56 1.81
C SER A 43 34.31 15.76 1.81
N SER A 44 34.44 16.45 2.96
CA SER A 44 35.35 17.58 3.16
C SER A 44 36.80 17.16 3.43
N GLY A 45 37.03 15.89 3.80
CA GLY A 45 38.34 15.40 4.22
C GLY A 45 38.75 15.79 5.65
N THR A 46 37.84 16.38 6.43
CA THR A 46 38.09 16.84 7.82
C THR A 46 37.92 15.73 8.86
N TYR A 47 37.64 14.49 8.45
CA TYR A 47 37.43 13.35 9.34
C TYR A 47 38.59 13.06 10.31
N LYS A 48 39.81 13.56 10.06
CA LYS A 48 40.96 13.44 10.97
C LYS A 48 40.89 14.38 12.17
N GLU A 49 40.09 15.45 12.08
CA GLU A 49 39.91 16.44 13.15
C GLU A 49 38.99 15.92 14.26
N LYS A 50 38.17 14.91 13.97
CA LYS A 50 37.27 14.24 14.92
C LYS A 50 38.02 13.14 15.67
N GLU A 51 38.82 13.49 16.67
CA GLU A 51 39.76 12.55 17.32
C GLU A 51 39.13 11.20 17.71
N GLU A 52 38.00 11.21 18.42
CA GLU A 52 37.39 9.98 18.91
C GLU A 52 36.72 9.16 17.80
N GLY A 53 35.92 9.80 16.95
CA GLY A 53 35.29 9.17 15.79
C GLY A 53 36.33 8.62 14.81
N TYR A 54 37.41 9.36 14.57
CA TYR A 54 38.50 8.92 13.71
C TYR A 54 39.22 7.70 14.27
N ARG A 55 39.40 7.62 15.59
CA ARG A 55 39.97 6.44 16.25
C ARG A 55 39.12 5.19 16.01
N LYS A 56 37.80 5.29 16.16
CA LYS A 56 36.84 4.20 15.91
C LYS A 56 36.83 3.77 14.44
N LEU A 57 36.82 4.75 13.55
CA LEU A 57 36.88 4.54 12.10
C LEU A 57 38.17 3.84 11.68
N ARG A 58 39.33 4.36 12.11
CA ARG A 58 40.63 3.78 11.82
C ARG A 58 40.77 2.37 12.38
N PHE A 59 40.23 2.11 13.57
CA PHE A 59 40.14 0.77 14.12
C PHE A 59 39.36 -0.17 13.20
N CYS A 60 38.13 0.21 12.83
CA CYS A 60 37.27 -0.61 11.97
C CYS A 60 37.94 -0.90 10.62
N ALA A 61 38.52 0.13 10.00
CA ALA A 61 39.19 0.02 8.71
C ALA A 61 40.41 -0.92 8.77
N ASN A 62 41.26 -0.76 9.79
CA ASN A 62 42.42 -1.62 9.98
C ASN A 62 42.02 -3.08 10.25
N GLN A 63 40.99 -3.30 11.08
CA GLN A 63 40.51 -4.65 11.37
C GLN A 63 39.88 -5.31 10.14
N ALA A 64 39.12 -4.56 9.35
CA ALA A 64 38.56 -5.03 8.08
C ALA A 64 39.67 -5.49 7.12
N VAL A 65 40.76 -4.71 7.00
CA VAL A 65 41.92 -5.10 6.18
C VAL A 65 42.58 -6.39 6.68
N GLN A 66 42.76 -6.55 8.00
CA GLN A 66 43.30 -7.78 8.59
C GLN A 66 42.44 -9.01 8.27
N ASP A 67 41.12 -8.83 8.19
CA ASP A 67 40.17 -9.90 7.86
C ASP A 67 39.92 -10.05 6.35
N GLY A 68 40.68 -9.36 5.50
CA GLY A 68 40.57 -9.43 4.04
C GLY A 68 39.32 -8.78 3.46
N LEU A 69 38.74 -7.79 4.16
CA LEU A 69 37.55 -7.04 3.74
C LEU A 69 37.94 -5.65 3.26
N GLN A 70 37.66 -5.37 1.98
CA GLN A 70 37.93 -4.06 1.38
C GLN A 70 36.97 -2.97 1.88
N TYR A 71 35.71 -3.33 2.11
CA TYR A 71 34.65 -2.40 2.47
C TYR A 71 34.25 -2.54 3.93
N PHE A 72 33.88 -1.43 4.54
CA PHE A 72 33.32 -1.40 5.89
C PHE A 72 32.23 -0.35 6.05
N TRP A 73 31.45 -0.45 7.12
CA TRP A 73 30.30 0.40 7.39
C TRP A 73 30.28 0.91 8.82
N ILE A 74 29.91 2.19 8.97
CA ILE A 74 29.74 2.87 10.26
C ILE A 74 28.53 3.80 10.15
N ASP A 75 27.58 3.69 11.07
CA ASP A 75 26.29 4.40 11.05
C ASP A 75 26.42 5.93 11.07
N THR A 76 27.45 6.47 11.71
CA THR A 76 27.71 7.92 11.84
C THR A 76 28.08 8.58 10.52
N CYS A 77 28.77 7.87 9.62
CA CYS A 77 29.26 8.43 8.36
C CYS A 77 28.76 7.73 7.09
N CYS A 78 27.97 6.66 7.21
CA CYS A 78 27.34 5.99 6.06
C CYS A 78 25.85 6.30 5.89
N ILE A 79 25.20 6.88 6.89
CA ILE A 79 23.79 7.30 6.86
C ILE A 79 23.71 8.83 6.87
N ASP A 80 22.99 9.42 5.91
CA ASP A 80 22.62 10.82 5.97
C ASP A 80 21.45 10.99 6.96
N ARG A 81 21.73 11.66 8.08
CA ARG A 81 20.77 11.86 9.17
C ARG A 81 19.87 13.08 8.96
N TRP A 82 20.28 14.00 8.09
CA TRP A 82 19.51 15.21 7.77
C TRP A 82 18.44 14.94 6.73
N ASN A 83 18.59 13.85 5.98
CA ASN A 83 17.55 13.35 5.09
C ASN A 83 16.59 12.40 5.83
N ASN A 84 15.42 12.90 6.23
CA ASN A 84 14.40 12.12 6.96
C ASN A 84 13.95 10.84 6.21
N ASN A 85 13.83 10.90 4.88
CA ASN A 85 13.46 9.73 4.08
C ASN A 85 14.57 8.67 4.10
N GLU A 86 15.83 9.11 3.99
CA GLU A 86 16.97 8.21 4.08
C GLU A 86 17.10 7.62 5.49
N ARG A 87 16.99 8.45 6.53
CA ARG A 87 17.02 8.02 7.93
C ARG A 87 15.94 6.97 8.22
N SER A 88 14.72 7.18 7.73
CA SER A 88 13.62 6.23 7.89
C SER A 88 13.91 4.89 7.19
N LYS A 89 14.38 4.95 5.94
CA LYS A 89 14.80 3.74 5.20
C LYS A 89 15.94 3.01 5.88
N ALA A 90 16.91 3.76 6.43
CA ALA A 90 18.04 3.21 7.14
C ALA A 90 17.59 2.46 8.40
N ILE A 91 16.76 3.08 9.23
CA ILE A 91 16.18 2.46 10.44
C ILE A 91 15.49 1.12 10.11
N ASN A 92 14.69 1.08 9.05
CA ASN A 92 14.02 -0.14 8.61
C ASN A 92 14.98 -1.19 8.01
N SER A 93 16.19 -0.79 7.61
CA SER A 93 17.18 -1.67 6.97
C SER A 93 18.32 -2.10 7.91
N MET A 94 18.47 -1.46 9.08
CA MET A 94 19.59 -1.67 10.02
C MET A 94 19.83 -3.15 10.33
N PHE A 95 18.78 -3.87 10.73
CA PHE A 95 18.87 -5.28 11.04
C PHE A 95 19.46 -6.10 9.89
N GLN A 96 19.00 -5.84 8.67
CA GLN A 96 19.47 -6.55 7.48
C GLN A 96 20.93 -6.21 7.16
N TRP A 97 21.36 -4.96 7.36
CA TRP A 97 22.76 -4.55 7.19
C TRP A 97 23.69 -5.23 8.21
N TYR A 98 23.28 -5.37 9.46
CA TYR A 98 24.04 -6.13 10.45
C TYR A 98 24.03 -7.63 10.17
N LYS A 99 22.89 -8.19 9.75
CA LYS A 99 22.75 -9.61 9.38
C LYS A 99 23.64 -10.02 8.21
N ASN A 100 23.76 -9.15 7.21
CA ASN A 100 24.53 -9.42 5.99
C ASN A 100 26.03 -9.08 6.11
N ALA A 101 26.46 -8.44 7.20
CA ALA A 101 27.87 -8.12 7.40
C ALA A 101 28.70 -9.41 7.55
N ALA A 102 29.88 -9.44 6.91
CA ALA A 102 30.79 -10.57 7.03
C ALA A 102 31.40 -10.66 8.44
N ARG A 103 31.68 -9.50 9.04
CA ARG A 103 32.19 -9.33 10.41
C ARG A 103 31.53 -8.12 11.06
N CYS A 104 31.06 -8.26 12.30
CA CYS A 104 30.65 -7.15 13.15
C CYS A 104 31.71 -6.93 14.23
N TYR A 105 32.35 -5.76 14.24
CA TYR A 105 33.31 -5.39 15.27
C TYR A 105 32.61 -4.52 16.31
N VAL A 106 32.60 -4.96 17.55
CA VAL A 106 32.10 -4.20 18.69
C VAL A 106 33.28 -3.50 19.36
N PHE A 107 33.29 -2.17 19.29
CA PHE A 107 34.34 -1.36 19.89
C PHE A 107 33.89 -0.75 21.22
N LEU A 108 34.42 -1.27 22.32
CA LEU A 108 34.04 -0.90 23.69
C LEU A 108 35.04 0.13 24.24
N SER A 109 34.68 1.42 24.16
CA SER A 109 35.52 2.51 24.66
C SER A 109 35.63 2.57 26.19
N ASP A 110 34.73 1.90 26.90
CA ASP A 110 34.63 1.83 28.37
C ASP A 110 35.20 0.53 28.96
N VAL A 111 35.78 -0.35 28.14
CA VAL A 111 36.45 -1.59 28.56
C VAL A 111 37.92 -1.48 28.27
N SER A 112 38.75 -1.64 29.31
CA SER A 112 40.21 -1.57 29.23
C SER A 112 40.81 -2.94 29.51
N VAL A 113 41.92 -3.25 28.85
CA VAL A 113 42.67 -4.50 29.03
C VAL A 113 44.13 -4.15 29.26
N SER A 114 44.83 -4.90 30.12
CA SER A 114 46.27 -4.73 30.35
C SER A 114 47.05 -4.74 29.04
N THR A 115 48.02 -3.83 28.90
CA THR A 115 48.89 -3.71 27.72
C THR A 115 50.12 -4.63 27.79
N ALA A 116 50.29 -5.37 28.88
CA ALA A 116 51.38 -6.34 29.03
C ALA A 116 51.25 -7.50 28.01
N THR A 117 52.40 -8.05 27.60
CA THR A 117 52.57 -9.11 26.58
C THR A 117 51.97 -10.48 26.94
N GLU A 118 51.22 -10.59 28.03
CA GLU A 118 50.57 -11.82 28.46
C GLU A 118 49.20 -12.03 27.78
N PRO A 119 48.67 -13.28 27.78
CA PRO A 119 47.31 -13.55 27.32
C PRO A 119 46.33 -12.71 28.14
N VAL A 120 45.35 -12.11 27.48
CA VAL A 120 44.30 -11.32 28.14
C VAL A 120 43.54 -12.23 29.10
N GLN A 121 43.67 -12.01 30.41
CA GLN A 121 42.97 -12.80 31.41
C GLN A 121 41.56 -12.25 31.65
N PRO A 122 40.53 -13.11 31.82
CA PRO A 122 39.15 -12.66 32.11
C PRO A 122 39.05 -11.70 33.32
N SER A 123 39.89 -11.93 34.35
CA SER A 123 39.97 -11.08 35.55
C SER A 123 40.26 -9.61 35.24
N ASP A 124 40.92 -9.33 34.12
CA ASP A 124 41.40 -7.99 33.80
C ASP A 124 40.31 -7.10 33.19
N TRP A 125 39.26 -7.70 32.59
CA TRP A 125 38.27 -6.96 31.79
C TRP A 125 36.81 -7.32 32.10
N GLU A 126 36.51 -8.50 32.66
CA GLU A 126 35.13 -9.00 32.78
C GLU A 126 34.22 -8.02 33.55
N ALA A 127 34.71 -7.44 34.65
CA ALA A 127 33.94 -6.47 35.43
C ALA A 127 33.55 -5.23 34.61
N SER A 128 34.50 -4.66 33.86
CA SER A 128 34.24 -3.50 32.98
C SER A 128 33.37 -3.87 31.78
N PHE A 129 33.49 -5.09 31.26
CA PHE A 129 32.64 -5.60 30.19
C PHE A 129 31.18 -5.75 30.64
N ARG A 130 30.93 -6.34 31.82
CA ARG A 130 29.60 -6.42 32.43
C ARG A 130 28.99 -5.04 32.67
N ALA A 131 29.82 -4.07 33.04
CA ALA A 131 29.40 -2.69 33.29
C ALA A 131 29.33 -1.81 32.02
N SER A 132 29.74 -2.32 30.86
CA SER A 132 29.80 -1.52 29.63
C SER A 132 28.41 -1.01 29.25
N ALA A 133 28.30 0.30 29.00
CA ALA A 133 27.02 0.86 28.60
C ALA A 133 26.64 0.46 27.17
N TRP A 134 27.50 -0.27 26.44
CA TRP A 134 27.12 -0.85 25.16
C TRP A 134 25.93 -1.81 25.31
N PHE A 135 25.87 -2.58 26.40
CA PHE A 135 24.77 -3.50 26.69
C PHE A 135 23.46 -2.80 27.06
N THR A 136 23.51 -1.51 27.43
CA THR A 136 22.33 -0.75 27.85
C THR A 136 21.75 0.11 26.74
N ARG A 137 22.34 0.19 25.54
CA ARG A 137 21.78 0.95 24.42
C ARG A 137 20.70 0.17 23.67
N GLY A 138 19.65 0.84 23.21
CA GLY A 138 18.59 0.21 22.40
C GLY A 138 19.11 -0.42 21.10
N TRP A 139 19.78 0.38 20.25
CA TRP A 139 20.24 -0.06 18.92
C TRP A 139 21.21 -1.24 18.94
N THR A 140 22.09 -1.33 19.94
CA THR A 140 23.06 -2.43 20.07
C THR A 140 22.39 -3.80 20.24
N LEU A 141 21.07 -3.84 20.48
CA LEU A 141 20.28 -5.07 20.47
C LEU A 141 20.29 -5.73 19.09
N GLN A 142 20.00 -4.97 18.03
CA GLN A 142 20.05 -5.49 16.66
C GLN A 142 21.49 -5.82 16.26
N GLU A 143 22.43 -4.98 16.68
CA GLU A 143 23.86 -5.13 16.37
C GLU A 143 24.47 -6.40 17.01
N LEU A 144 23.88 -6.89 18.10
CA LEU A 144 24.24 -8.15 18.76
C LEU A 144 23.56 -9.37 18.12
N ILE A 145 22.25 -9.27 17.88
CA ILE A 145 21.41 -10.41 17.47
C ILE A 145 21.53 -10.71 15.98
N ALA A 146 21.54 -9.68 15.13
CA ALA A 146 21.44 -9.84 13.69
C ALA A 146 22.67 -10.52 13.06
N PRO A 147 23.93 -10.14 13.37
CA PRO A 147 25.10 -10.71 12.71
C PRO A 147 25.37 -12.14 13.17
N VAL A 148 25.91 -12.96 12.27
CA VAL A 148 26.43 -14.30 12.62
C VAL A 148 27.77 -14.19 13.36
N SER A 149 28.61 -13.22 12.97
CA SER A 149 29.95 -13.01 13.52
C SER A 149 30.02 -11.67 14.25
N VAL A 150 30.24 -11.68 15.56
CA VAL A 150 30.40 -10.49 16.40
C VAL A 150 31.65 -10.64 17.26
N GLU A 151 32.57 -9.69 17.18
CA GLU A 151 33.87 -9.70 17.85
C GLU A 151 34.04 -8.45 18.71
N PHE A 152 34.41 -8.64 19.98
CA PHE A 152 34.50 -7.58 20.97
C PHE A 152 35.95 -7.13 21.14
N PHE A 153 36.15 -5.81 21.12
CA PHE A 153 37.46 -5.17 21.25
C PHE A 153 37.44 -4.11 22.35
N SER A 154 38.54 -4.04 23.11
CA SER A 154 38.75 -3.05 24.15
C SER A 154 39.12 -1.67 23.58
N ARG A 155 39.19 -0.67 24.45
CA ARG A 155 39.65 0.68 24.13
C ARG A 155 41.05 0.69 23.49
N GLU A 156 41.92 -0.23 23.89
CA GLU A 156 43.29 -0.42 23.40
C GLU A 156 43.35 -1.14 22.04
N ARG A 157 42.19 -1.57 21.50
CA ARG A 157 42.04 -2.38 20.27
C ARG A 157 42.52 -3.83 20.43
N ARG A 158 42.57 -4.34 21.66
CA ARG A 158 42.81 -5.78 21.90
C ARG A 158 41.50 -6.54 21.79
N ARG A 159 41.54 -7.70 21.14
CA ARG A 159 40.39 -8.61 21.05
C ARG A 159 40.13 -9.24 22.42
N ILE A 160 38.91 -9.11 22.90
CA ILE A 160 38.41 -9.69 24.16
C ILE A 160 37.89 -11.10 23.90
N GLY A 161 37.07 -11.26 22.86
CA GLY A 161 36.44 -12.52 22.48
C GLY A 161 35.41 -12.30 21.39
N ASP A 162 34.72 -13.36 21.01
CA ASP A 162 33.57 -13.32 20.10
C ASP A 162 32.29 -13.74 20.79
N LYS A 163 31.15 -13.46 20.14
CA LYS A 163 29.82 -13.81 20.64
C LYS A 163 29.65 -15.29 20.96
N LYS A 164 30.37 -16.21 20.31
CA LYS A 164 30.30 -17.64 20.61
C LYS A 164 31.09 -17.97 21.88
N SER A 165 32.30 -17.42 22.03
CA SER A 165 33.14 -17.62 23.22
C SER A 165 32.58 -16.94 24.48
N LEU A 166 31.75 -15.91 24.32
CA LEU A 166 31.20 -15.09 25.41
C LEU A 166 29.68 -15.25 25.56
N ASP A 167 29.05 -16.25 24.93
CA ASP A 167 27.58 -16.35 24.86
C ASP A 167 26.91 -16.43 26.24
N GLN A 168 27.50 -17.19 27.17
CA GLN A 168 27.01 -17.28 28.55
C GLN A 168 27.12 -15.94 29.28
N LEU A 169 28.27 -15.27 29.19
CA LEU A 169 28.47 -13.95 29.80
C LEU A 169 27.49 -12.92 29.24
N ILE A 170 27.28 -12.91 27.91
CA ILE A 170 26.34 -12.02 27.24
C ILE A 170 24.89 -12.35 27.64
N HIS A 171 24.55 -13.62 27.77
CA HIS A 171 23.24 -14.06 28.26
C HIS A 171 22.98 -13.52 29.67
N ASP A 172 23.94 -13.68 30.59
CA ASP A 172 23.82 -13.22 31.97
C ASP A 172 23.65 -11.69 32.06
N ILE A 173 24.29 -10.93 31.16
CA ILE A 173 24.17 -9.46 31.13
C ILE A 173 22.82 -9.01 30.52
N THR A 174 22.38 -9.67 29.44
CA THR A 174 21.29 -9.17 28.58
C THR A 174 19.95 -9.88 28.76
N ASN A 175 19.94 -11.04 29.40
CA ASN A 175 18.81 -11.99 29.44
C ASN A 175 18.32 -12.47 28.07
N ILE A 176 19.10 -12.29 27.00
CA ILE A 176 18.77 -12.80 25.66
C ILE A 176 19.05 -14.31 25.64
N PRO A 177 18.11 -15.17 25.21
CA PRO A 177 18.32 -16.61 25.19
C PRO A 177 19.57 -17.02 24.40
N LEU A 178 20.32 -18.01 24.92
CA LEU A 178 21.51 -18.55 24.24
C LEU A 178 21.21 -18.98 22.80
N ALA A 179 20.02 -19.53 22.55
CA ALA A 179 19.57 -19.91 21.21
C ALA A 179 19.51 -18.70 20.24
N ALA A 180 19.04 -17.54 20.70
CA ALA A 180 19.01 -16.33 19.90
C ALA A 180 20.42 -15.77 19.67
N LEU A 181 21.28 -15.78 20.70
CA LEU A 181 22.70 -15.38 20.57
C LEU A 181 23.46 -16.26 19.58
N ARG A 182 23.10 -17.55 19.49
CA ARG A 182 23.63 -18.51 18.52
C ARG A 182 22.91 -18.47 17.15
N ASN A 183 22.20 -17.39 16.84
CA ASN A 183 21.53 -17.11 15.57
C ASN A 183 20.42 -18.11 15.17
N ARG A 184 19.72 -18.72 16.13
CA ARG A 184 18.48 -19.45 15.84
C ARG A 184 17.47 -18.52 15.13
N PRO A 185 16.74 -18.98 14.10
CA PRO A 185 15.80 -18.14 13.37
C PRO A 185 14.78 -17.43 14.28
N LEU A 186 14.60 -16.11 14.10
CA LEU A 186 13.79 -15.30 15.01
C LEU A 186 12.29 -15.66 15.02
N HIS A 187 11.78 -16.26 13.95
CA HIS A 187 10.38 -16.69 13.88
C HIS A 187 10.07 -17.91 14.78
N GLU A 188 11.10 -18.59 15.30
CA GLU A 188 10.95 -19.68 16.26
C GLU A 188 10.75 -19.15 17.71
N PHE A 189 10.85 -17.83 17.92
CA PHE A 189 10.59 -17.19 19.21
C PHE A 189 9.31 -16.37 19.14
N ASP A 190 8.55 -16.42 20.24
CA ASP A 190 7.30 -15.67 20.34
C ASP A 190 7.54 -14.16 20.24
N THR A 191 6.61 -13.44 19.61
CA THR A 191 6.67 -11.97 19.50
C THR A 191 6.70 -11.30 20.88
N SER A 192 6.03 -11.87 21.89
CA SER A 192 6.10 -11.39 23.28
C SER A 192 7.50 -11.58 23.88
N GLU A 193 8.14 -12.71 23.60
CA GLU A 193 9.51 -12.99 24.04
C GLU A 193 10.51 -12.03 23.41
N ARG A 194 10.47 -11.88 22.08
CA ARG A 194 11.34 -10.95 21.34
C ARG A 194 11.23 -9.51 21.82
N ARG A 195 10.02 -9.05 22.17
CA ARG A 195 9.78 -7.72 22.74
C ARG A 195 10.48 -7.51 24.09
N ARG A 196 10.61 -8.57 24.92
CA ARG A 196 11.25 -8.46 26.24
C ARG A 196 12.75 -8.22 26.16
N TRP A 197 13.40 -8.51 25.03
CA TRP A 197 14.85 -8.34 24.88
C TRP A 197 15.33 -6.89 24.94
N VAL A 198 14.42 -5.92 24.80
CA VAL A 198 14.74 -4.48 24.99
C VAL A 198 14.67 -4.03 26.47
N GLY A 199 14.19 -4.88 27.38
CA GLY A 199 13.75 -4.46 28.72
C GLY A 199 14.78 -3.70 29.57
N ASN A 200 16.07 -4.03 29.44
CA ASN A 200 17.16 -3.39 30.20
C ASN A 200 17.87 -2.28 29.41
N ARG A 201 17.32 -1.86 28.27
CA ARG A 201 17.96 -0.91 27.35
C ARG A 201 17.33 0.48 27.43
N ARG A 202 18.12 1.48 27.04
CA ARG A 202 17.82 2.90 27.04
C ARG A 202 18.18 3.52 25.69
N THR A 203 17.44 4.54 25.31
CA THR A 203 17.63 5.28 24.07
C THR A 203 17.67 6.79 24.33
N LYS A 204 18.30 7.55 23.44
CA LYS A 204 18.36 9.01 23.54
C LYS A 204 17.03 9.64 23.11
N GLU A 205 16.55 9.25 21.93
CA GLU A 205 15.18 9.49 21.49
C GLU A 205 14.29 8.42 22.08
N GLU A 206 13.12 8.80 22.61
CA GLU A 206 12.23 7.85 23.29
C GLU A 206 11.61 6.83 22.33
N GLU A 207 11.36 7.21 21.07
CA GLU A 207 10.80 6.33 20.04
C GLU A 207 11.77 5.25 19.59
N ASP A 208 13.08 5.48 19.74
CA ASP A 208 14.11 4.51 19.36
C ASP A 208 14.01 3.20 20.16
N ILE A 209 13.38 3.20 21.35
CA ILE A 209 13.12 1.96 22.09
C ILE A 209 12.17 1.02 21.31
N VAL A 210 11.33 1.59 20.45
CA VAL A 210 10.44 0.88 19.53
C VAL A 210 11.18 0.58 18.23
N TYR A 211 11.86 1.57 17.64
CA TYR A 211 12.52 1.40 16.35
C TYR A 211 13.65 0.36 16.39
N CYS A 212 14.35 0.23 17.52
CA CYS A 212 15.35 -0.81 17.71
C CYS A 212 14.76 -2.24 17.76
N LEU A 213 13.44 -2.42 17.80
CA LEU A 213 12.77 -3.73 17.71
C LEU A 213 12.33 -4.12 16.30
N LEU A 214 12.27 -3.19 15.33
CA LEU A 214 11.64 -3.43 14.02
C LEU A 214 12.16 -4.67 13.30
N GLY A 215 13.47 -4.76 13.09
CA GLY A 215 14.05 -5.92 12.41
C GLY A 215 14.04 -7.21 13.24
N ILE A 216 13.98 -7.12 14.57
CA ILE A 216 13.85 -8.28 15.45
C ILE A 216 12.43 -8.86 15.34
N LEU A 217 11.44 -7.99 15.23
CA LEU A 217 10.03 -8.36 15.09
C LEU A 217 9.65 -8.71 13.64
N GLY A 218 10.45 -8.28 12.66
CA GLY A 218 10.19 -8.49 11.24
C GLY A 218 9.16 -7.51 10.67
N VAL A 219 9.11 -6.30 11.23
CA VAL A 219 8.15 -5.25 10.87
C VAL A 219 8.88 -4.08 10.22
N SER A 220 8.22 -3.40 9.29
CA SER A 220 8.68 -2.11 8.76
C SER A 220 7.60 -1.06 8.97
N MET A 221 7.99 0.14 9.41
CA MET A 221 7.08 1.26 9.60
C MET A 221 7.78 2.61 9.42
N PRO A 222 7.07 3.67 9.00
CA PRO A 222 7.64 5.02 8.94
C PRO A 222 8.11 5.51 10.31
N THR A 223 9.21 6.25 10.32
CA THR A 223 9.76 6.84 11.54
C THR A 223 9.23 8.25 11.72
N ALA A 224 8.57 8.52 12.84
CA ALA A 224 8.06 9.84 13.22
C ALA A 224 8.70 10.20 14.57
N TYR A 225 9.75 11.03 14.55
CA TYR A 225 10.37 11.53 15.78
C TYR A 225 9.58 12.73 16.31
N GLY A 226 9.38 12.79 17.63
CA GLY A 226 8.53 13.75 18.31
C GLY A 226 7.08 13.30 18.52
N GLU A 227 6.72 12.06 18.14
CA GLU A 227 5.39 11.50 18.41
C GLU A 227 5.27 10.90 19.81
N GLY A 228 6.40 10.65 20.47
CA GLY A 228 6.46 10.01 21.77
C GLY A 228 6.44 8.48 21.73
N GLN A 229 7.00 7.85 22.77
CA GLN A 229 7.18 6.40 22.84
C GLN A 229 5.86 5.61 22.73
N GLU A 230 4.78 6.12 23.33
CA GLU A 230 3.47 5.45 23.35
C GLU A 230 2.80 5.42 21.97
N SER A 231 2.90 6.52 21.21
CA SER A 231 2.41 6.57 19.82
C SER A 231 3.19 5.58 18.95
N ALA A 232 4.53 5.61 19.04
CA ALA A 232 5.39 4.66 18.31
C ALA A 232 5.03 3.20 18.63
N ARG A 233 4.78 2.87 19.91
CA ARG A 233 4.33 1.54 20.34
C ARG A 233 2.98 1.14 19.76
N SER A 234 2.02 2.08 19.74
CA SER A 234 0.69 1.84 19.18
C SER A 234 0.76 1.52 17.69
N ARG A 235 1.58 2.27 16.94
CA ARG A 235 1.83 1.99 15.51
C ARG A 235 2.51 0.65 15.29
N LEU A 236 3.53 0.30 16.09
CA LEU A 236 4.17 -1.02 16.03
C LEU A 236 3.16 -2.15 16.29
N GLN A 237 2.25 -1.98 17.26
CA GLN A 237 1.23 -2.98 17.56
C GLN A 237 0.25 -3.17 16.38
N ALA A 238 -0.17 -2.08 15.73
CA ALA A 238 -1.01 -2.15 14.53
C ALA A 238 -0.29 -2.91 13.39
N GLU A 239 0.99 -2.63 13.16
CA GLU A 239 1.78 -3.32 12.14
C GLU A 239 2.00 -4.81 12.46
N LEU A 240 2.16 -5.16 13.74
CA LEU A 240 2.23 -6.56 14.19
C LEU A 240 0.91 -7.29 13.96
N GLU A 241 -0.22 -6.61 14.17
CA GLU A 241 -1.54 -7.14 13.86
C GLU A 241 -1.74 -7.32 12.35
N GLU A 242 -1.23 -6.39 11.53
CA GLU A 242 -1.24 -6.52 10.07
C GLU A 242 -0.35 -7.66 9.56
N THR A 243 0.89 -7.78 10.07
CA THR A 243 1.84 -8.85 9.68
C THR A 243 1.45 -10.24 10.20
N SER A 244 0.61 -10.32 11.23
CA SER A 244 0.00 -11.59 11.66
C SER A 244 -1.08 -12.11 10.70
N ASN A 245 -1.57 -11.28 9.77
CA ASN A 245 -2.55 -11.67 8.77
C ASN A 245 -1.86 -12.08 7.47
N ALA A 246 -2.45 -13.03 6.76
CA ALA A 246 -1.95 -13.44 5.45
C ALA A 246 -1.92 -12.24 4.47
N PRO A 247 -0.87 -12.14 3.63
CA PRO A 247 -0.64 -10.98 2.77
C PRO A 247 -1.86 -10.73 1.89
N SER A 248 -2.45 -9.53 2.02
CA SER A 248 -3.68 -9.16 1.33
C SER A 248 -3.50 -7.83 0.61
N ILE A 249 -4.11 -7.73 -0.58
CA ILE A 249 -4.24 -6.51 -1.38
C ILE A 249 -5.72 -6.33 -1.65
N ILE A 250 -6.34 -5.31 -1.04
CA ILE A 250 -7.73 -4.94 -1.29
C ILE A 250 -7.71 -3.49 -1.77
N GLN A 251 -8.22 -3.26 -2.98
CA GLN A 251 -8.10 -1.96 -3.67
C GLN A 251 -8.87 -0.83 -2.96
N PHE A 252 -9.96 -1.15 -2.25
CA PHE A 252 -10.86 -0.17 -1.66
C PHE A 252 -11.09 -0.45 -0.16
N SER A 253 -11.48 0.58 0.59
CA SER A 253 -11.87 0.45 1.98
C SER A 253 -13.27 -0.19 2.12
N GLN A 254 -13.50 -0.87 3.24
CA GLN A 254 -14.80 -1.49 3.51
C GLN A 254 -15.86 -0.39 3.59
N ASN A 255 -17.01 -0.62 2.97
CA ASN A 255 -18.14 0.30 3.02
C ASN A 255 -18.94 0.07 4.32
N PRO A 256 -18.87 0.97 5.32
CA PRO A 256 -19.57 0.77 6.61
C PRO A 256 -21.09 0.91 6.48
N ARG A 257 -21.60 1.33 5.32
CA ARG A 257 -23.02 1.56 5.01
C ARG A 257 -23.53 0.59 3.96
N PHE A 258 -22.95 -0.61 3.86
CA PHE A 258 -23.41 -1.67 2.97
C PHE A 258 -24.75 -2.26 3.47
N VAL A 259 -25.75 -2.40 2.57
CA VAL A 259 -27.09 -2.91 2.90
C VAL A 259 -27.73 -3.63 1.71
N GLY A 260 -28.70 -4.52 1.98
CA GLY A 260 -29.70 -4.98 1.00
C GLY A 260 -29.28 -6.14 0.09
N ARG A 261 -28.12 -6.75 0.33
CA ARG A 261 -27.57 -7.89 -0.42
C ARG A 261 -27.19 -9.05 0.49
N GLU A 262 -27.84 -9.16 1.64
CA GLU A 262 -27.49 -10.11 2.70
C GLU A 262 -27.65 -11.56 2.22
N SER A 263 -28.65 -11.86 1.38
CA SER A 263 -28.84 -13.21 0.82
C SER A 263 -27.76 -13.58 -0.18
N GLN A 264 -27.42 -12.70 -1.13
CA GLN A 264 -26.35 -12.97 -2.10
C GLN A 264 -24.97 -13.04 -1.43
N LEU A 265 -24.77 -12.25 -0.38
CA LEU A 265 -23.55 -12.29 0.43
C LEU A 265 -23.40 -13.62 1.17
N ALA A 266 -24.48 -14.11 1.80
CA ALA A 266 -24.49 -15.42 2.45
C ALA A 266 -24.26 -16.57 1.45
N GLU A 267 -24.87 -16.48 0.26
CA GLU A 267 -24.68 -17.46 -0.82
C GLU A 267 -23.23 -17.50 -1.32
N LEU A 268 -22.60 -16.32 -1.52
CA LEU A 268 -21.17 -16.22 -1.87
C LEU A 268 -20.32 -16.87 -0.78
N GLU A 269 -20.48 -16.44 0.48
CA GLU A 269 -19.68 -16.92 1.60
C GLU A 269 -19.80 -18.43 1.80
N ALA A 270 -20.99 -19.00 1.63
CA ALA A 270 -21.23 -20.44 1.76
C ALA A 270 -20.55 -21.27 0.66
N ARG A 271 -20.40 -20.71 -0.55
CA ARG A 271 -19.77 -21.41 -1.67
C ARG A 271 -18.26 -21.23 -1.73
N LEU A 272 -17.68 -20.26 -1.01
CA LEU A 272 -16.23 -20.08 -0.97
C LEU A 272 -15.52 -21.32 -0.41
N PHE A 273 -14.48 -21.78 -1.10
CA PHE A 273 -13.66 -22.94 -0.73
C PHE A 273 -14.45 -24.24 -0.60
N SER A 274 -15.56 -24.37 -1.32
CA SER A 274 -16.44 -25.55 -1.28
C SER A 274 -15.95 -26.72 -2.13
N ASN A 275 -15.02 -26.49 -3.08
CA ASN A 275 -14.52 -27.54 -3.98
C ASN A 275 -13.27 -28.20 -3.38
N GLU A 276 -13.32 -29.52 -3.19
CA GLU A 276 -12.23 -30.28 -2.56
C GLU A 276 -11.09 -30.66 -3.52
N HIS A 277 -11.31 -30.54 -4.84
CA HIS A 277 -10.38 -31.03 -5.87
C HIS A 277 -9.69 -29.91 -6.64
N THR A 278 -10.40 -28.81 -6.90
CA THR A 278 -9.90 -27.72 -7.75
C THR A 278 -10.32 -26.36 -7.19
N THR A 279 -9.84 -25.28 -7.79
CA THR A 279 -10.20 -23.92 -7.40
C THR A 279 -11.69 -23.65 -7.58
N THR A 280 -12.34 -23.16 -6.54
CA THR A 280 -13.74 -22.72 -6.65
C THR A 280 -13.80 -21.41 -7.40
N THR A 281 -14.42 -21.39 -8.59
CA THR A 281 -14.69 -20.17 -9.36
C THR A 281 -16.14 -19.74 -9.18
N LEU A 282 -16.39 -18.47 -8.89
CA LEU A 282 -17.72 -17.85 -8.80
C LEU A 282 -17.77 -16.60 -9.69
N ALA A 283 -18.94 -16.29 -10.24
CA ALA A 283 -19.15 -15.06 -11.02
C ALA A 283 -20.33 -14.26 -10.47
N ILE A 284 -20.10 -12.98 -10.19
CA ILE A 284 -21.13 -11.99 -9.89
C ILE A 284 -21.46 -11.24 -11.18
N VAL A 285 -22.66 -11.46 -11.71
CA VAL A 285 -23.11 -10.91 -12.99
C VAL A 285 -24.27 -9.95 -12.81
N GLY A 286 -24.35 -8.91 -13.64
CA GLY A 286 -25.51 -8.02 -13.66
C GLY A 286 -25.22 -6.66 -14.29
N PRO A 287 -26.26 -5.84 -14.54
CA PRO A 287 -26.11 -4.53 -15.18
C PRO A 287 -25.13 -3.58 -14.47
N GLY A 288 -24.66 -2.55 -15.17
CA GLY A 288 -23.82 -1.51 -14.56
C GLY A 288 -24.55 -0.80 -13.40
N GLY A 289 -23.85 -0.50 -12.31
CA GLY A 289 -24.42 0.23 -11.17
C GLY A 289 -25.24 -0.60 -10.16
N THR A 290 -25.38 -1.92 -10.35
CA THR A 290 -26.10 -2.81 -9.42
C THR A 290 -25.33 -3.21 -8.17
N GLY A 291 -24.06 -2.80 -8.05
CA GLY A 291 -23.23 -3.00 -6.86
C GLY A 291 -22.38 -4.29 -6.84
N LYS A 292 -22.09 -4.90 -8.00
CA LYS A 292 -21.22 -6.10 -8.09
C LYS A 292 -19.89 -5.95 -7.38
N THR A 293 -19.14 -4.89 -7.70
CA THR A 293 -17.86 -4.56 -7.08
C THR A 293 -17.99 -4.35 -5.57
N GLN A 294 -19.09 -3.73 -5.12
CA GLN A 294 -19.35 -3.53 -3.69
C GLN A 294 -19.66 -4.84 -2.96
N LEU A 295 -20.38 -5.77 -3.60
CA LEU A 295 -20.63 -7.10 -3.03
C LEU A 295 -19.33 -7.91 -2.95
N ALA A 296 -18.51 -7.91 -4.00
CA ALA A 296 -17.20 -8.58 -3.99
C ALA A 296 -16.27 -7.98 -2.91
N LEU A 297 -16.26 -6.66 -2.77
CA LEU A 297 -15.49 -5.96 -1.75
C LEU A 297 -15.92 -6.32 -0.33
N GLU A 298 -17.23 -6.41 -0.07
CA GLU A 298 -17.74 -6.82 1.24
C GLU A 298 -17.32 -8.27 1.57
N VAL A 299 -17.39 -9.18 0.60
CA VAL A 299 -16.86 -10.55 0.75
C VAL A 299 -15.37 -10.56 1.05
N ALA A 300 -14.59 -9.71 0.37
CA ALA A 300 -13.14 -9.58 0.57
C ALA A 300 -12.80 -9.23 2.02
N HIS A 301 -13.43 -8.18 2.55
CA HIS A 301 -13.19 -7.72 3.91
C HIS A 301 -13.66 -8.73 4.96
N ARG A 302 -14.85 -9.33 4.78
CA ARG A 302 -15.35 -10.36 5.69
C ARG A 302 -14.47 -11.61 5.68
N THR A 303 -13.96 -12.02 4.53
CA THR A 303 -13.04 -13.16 4.43
C THR A 303 -11.75 -12.87 5.17
N ARG A 304 -11.17 -11.68 4.99
CA ARG A 304 -9.96 -11.25 5.71
C ARG A 304 -10.17 -11.22 7.23
N GLN A 305 -11.34 -10.78 7.70
CA GLN A 305 -11.68 -10.73 9.11
C GLN A 305 -11.94 -12.13 9.71
N LYS A 306 -12.69 -12.98 9.02
CA LYS A 306 -13.07 -14.33 9.48
C LYS A 306 -11.93 -15.35 9.36
N LYS A 307 -11.06 -15.22 8.35
CA LYS A 307 -9.99 -16.17 8.04
C LYS A 307 -8.64 -15.44 7.97
N LYS A 308 -8.00 -15.22 9.13
CA LYS A 308 -6.70 -14.51 9.23
C LYS A 308 -5.57 -15.14 8.41
N ASN A 309 -5.60 -16.45 8.21
CA ASN A 309 -4.61 -17.19 7.41
C ASN A 309 -4.91 -17.20 5.90
N CYS A 310 -5.99 -16.53 5.45
CA CYS A 310 -6.38 -16.46 4.05
C CYS A 310 -5.89 -15.16 3.40
N SER A 311 -5.06 -15.27 2.37
CA SER A 311 -4.63 -14.11 1.56
C SER A 311 -5.82 -13.63 0.71
N VAL A 312 -6.11 -12.33 0.71
CA VAL A 312 -7.17 -11.75 -0.15
C VAL A 312 -6.52 -10.83 -1.17
N LEU A 313 -6.61 -11.18 -2.45
CA LEU A 313 -5.92 -10.49 -3.55
C LEU A 313 -6.92 -9.94 -4.57
N TRP A 314 -6.93 -8.62 -4.73
CA TRP A 314 -7.79 -7.91 -5.67
C TRP A 314 -7.05 -7.60 -6.98
N MET A 315 -7.66 -7.97 -8.10
CA MET A 315 -7.11 -7.87 -9.46
C MET A 315 -8.03 -7.03 -10.33
N ASP A 316 -7.49 -5.99 -10.97
CA ASP A 316 -8.22 -5.22 -11.97
C ASP A 316 -8.18 -5.93 -13.31
N ALA A 317 -9.29 -6.55 -13.70
CA ALA A 317 -9.41 -7.32 -14.94
C ALA A 317 -10.13 -6.53 -16.05
N SER A 318 -10.14 -5.19 -15.96
CA SER A 318 -10.78 -4.32 -16.96
C SER A 318 -10.15 -4.46 -18.35
N ASP A 319 -8.85 -4.72 -18.41
CA ASP A 319 -8.05 -4.91 -19.61
C ASP A 319 -6.74 -5.65 -19.28
N LYS A 320 -5.97 -6.06 -20.30
CA LYS A 320 -4.74 -6.84 -20.10
C LYS A 320 -3.64 -6.06 -19.36
N VAL A 321 -3.51 -4.76 -19.60
CA VAL A 321 -2.46 -3.92 -18.98
C VAL A 321 -2.74 -3.79 -17.48
N SER A 322 -3.97 -3.42 -17.12
CA SER A 322 -4.43 -3.33 -15.71
C SER A 322 -4.26 -4.66 -14.97
N LEU A 323 -4.54 -5.79 -15.65
CA LEU A 323 -4.40 -7.11 -15.07
C LEU A 323 -2.94 -7.45 -14.77
N TYR A 324 -2.03 -7.18 -15.71
CA TYR A 324 -0.59 -7.43 -15.50
C TYR A 324 0.01 -6.53 -14.43
N GLN A 325 -0.40 -5.26 -14.35
CA GLN A 325 -0.02 -4.37 -13.25
C GLN A 325 -0.49 -4.92 -11.91
N SER A 326 -1.72 -5.44 -11.84
CA SER A 326 -2.23 -6.09 -10.62
C SER A 326 -1.36 -7.29 -10.21
N TYR A 327 -0.93 -8.12 -11.17
CA TYR A 327 0.00 -9.22 -10.89
C TYR A 327 1.38 -8.76 -10.44
N ALA A 328 1.90 -7.64 -10.96
CA ALA A 328 3.15 -7.07 -10.50
C ALA A 328 3.06 -6.61 -9.04
N SER A 329 1.96 -5.94 -8.66
CA SER A 329 1.71 -5.57 -7.26
C SER A 329 1.57 -6.78 -6.34
N VAL A 330 0.91 -7.85 -6.80
CA VAL A 330 0.85 -9.12 -6.07
C VAL A 330 2.24 -9.77 -5.94
N ALA A 331 3.03 -9.77 -7.02
CA ALA A 331 4.40 -10.30 -7.02
C ALA A 331 5.26 -9.61 -5.97
N GLN A 332 5.19 -8.28 -5.91
CA GLN A 332 5.87 -7.47 -4.91
C GLN A 332 5.40 -7.83 -3.48
N LYS A 333 4.08 -7.90 -3.25
CA LYS A 333 3.52 -8.17 -1.92
C LYS A 333 3.84 -9.59 -1.41
N LEU A 334 3.86 -10.57 -2.31
CA LEU A 334 4.20 -11.96 -1.99
C LEU A 334 5.72 -12.23 -2.08
N ASN A 335 6.53 -11.22 -2.44
CA ASN A 335 7.96 -11.30 -2.64
C ASN A 335 8.38 -12.42 -3.63
N VAL A 336 7.69 -12.50 -4.77
CA VAL A 336 7.93 -13.48 -5.83
C VAL A 336 9.19 -13.12 -6.61
N ALA A 337 10.15 -14.04 -6.72
CA ALA A 337 11.43 -13.76 -7.40
C ALA A 337 11.25 -13.13 -8.80
N GLY A 338 12.00 -12.06 -9.08
CA GLY A 338 12.00 -11.31 -10.35
C GLY A 338 10.90 -10.25 -10.47
N TRP A 339 10.28 -9.83 -9.36
CA TRP A 339 9.31 -8.73 -9.35
C TRP A 339 9.95 -7.35 -9.55
N ASP A 340 11.25 -7.22 -9.28
CA ASP A 340 12.07 -6.00 -9.35
C ASP A 340 12.94 -5.92 -10.62
N ASP A 341 12.75 -6.83 -11.58
CA ASP A 341 13.50 -6.89 -12.83
C ASP A 341 12.69 -6.24 -13.98
N ASP A 342 13.11 -5.04 -14.38
CA ASP A 342 12.51 -4.27 -15.49
C ASP A 342 12.60 -4.97 -16.86
N GLN A 343 13.41 -6.02 -17.00
CA GLN A 343 13.56 -6.82 -18.23
C GLN A 343 12.83 -8.17 -18.17
N ALA A 344 12.17 -8.49 -17.06
CA ALA A 344 11.50 -9.78 -16.89
C ALA A 344 10.27 -9.92 -17.81
N ASP A 345 10.11 -11.11 -18.41
CA ASP A 345 8.89 -11.47 -19.13
C ASP A 345 7.69 -11.51 -18.16
N ILE A 346 6.76 -10.56 -18.35
CA ILE A 346 5.53 -10.41 -17.57
C ILE A 346 4.76 -11.73 -17.49
N LYS A 347 4.70 -12.51 -18.58
CA LYS A 347 3.98 -13.80 -18.58
C LYS A 347 4.62 -14.82 -17.64
N GLN A 348 5.95 -14.81 -17.53
CA GLN A 348 6.68 -15.67 -16.59
C GLN A 348 6.51 -15.19 -15.14
N LEU A 349 6.39 -13.88 -14.91
CA LEU A 349 6.06 -13.34 -13.60
C LEU A 349 4.67 -13.78 -13.15
N VAL A 350 3.66 -13.66 -14.03
CA VAL A 350 2.30 -14.14 -13.75
C VAL A 350 2.31 -15.62 -13.40
N LYS A 351 2.98 -16.49 -14.18
CA LYS A 351 3.07 -17.93 -13.89
C LYS A 351 3.66 -18.20 -12.50
N ARG A 352 4.75 -17.52 -12.14
CA ARG A 352 5.36 -17.63 -10.81
C ARG A 352 4.41 -17.19 -9.70
N CYS A 353 3.72 -16.06 -9.89
CA CYS A 353 2.69 -15.60 -8.97
C CYS A 353 1.56 -16.63 -8.80
N VAL A 354 1.07 -17.21 -9.90
CA VAL A 354 0.00 -18.21 -9.85
C VAL A 354 0.42 -19.45 -9.07
N ILE A 355 1.67 -19.91 -9.22
CA ILE A 355 2.23 -21.04 -8.45
C ILE A 355 2.25 -20.69 -6.95
N GLU A 356 2.80 -19.52 -6.63
CA GLU A 356 2.89 -19.02 -5.25
C GLU A 356 1.51 -18.84 -4.60
N ILE A 357 0.53 -18.33 -5.35
CA ILE A 357 -0.86 -18.20 -4.90
C ILE A 357 -1.48 -19.57 -4.68
N SER A 358 -1.27 -20.52 -5.60
CA SER A 358 -1.82 -21.87 -5.54
C SER A 358 -1.36 -22.66 -4.30
N ALA A 359 -0.17 -22.34 -3.77
CA ALA A 359 0.38 -22.92 -2.56
C ALA A 359 -0.23 -22.35 -1.26
N ARG A 360 -1.07 -21.31 -1.34
CA ARG A 360 -1.64 -20.60 -0.17
C ARG A 360 -3.16 -20.74 -0.14
N HIS A 361 -3.73 -20.55 1.05
CA HIS A 361 -5.16 -20.34 1.19
C HIS A 361 -5.49 -18.93 0.71
N CYS A 362 -6.16 -18.79 -0.44
CA CYS A 362 -6.31 -17.50 -1.11
C CYS A 362 -7.69 -17.25 -1.70
N LEU A 363 -8.21 -16.04 -1.52
CA LEU A 363 -9.35 -15.51 -2.24
C LEU A 363 -8.85 -14.49 -3.27
N LEU A 364 -9.08 -14.76 -4.55
CA LEU A 364 -8.79 -13.82 -5.64
C LEU A 364 -10.07 -13.18 -6.13
N ILE A 365 -10.04 -11.88 -6.40
CA ILE A 365 -11.17 -11.13 -6.95
C ILE A 365 -10.72 -10.46 -8.23
N PHE A 366 -11.32 -10.84 -9.36
CA PHE A 366 -11.09 -10.22 -10.67
C PHE A 366 -12.26 -9.29 -10.98
N ASP A 367 -12.05 -7.98 -10.81
CA ASP A 367 -13.09 -6.97 -10.99
C ASP A 367 -13.15 -6.46 -12.44
N ASN A 368 -14.36 -6.28 -12.96
CA ASN A 368 -14.66 -5.81 -14.33
C ASN A 368 -14.12 -6.71 -15.45
N THR A 369 -14.26 -8.02 -15.32
CA THR A 369 -13.89 -8.95 -16.40
C THR A 369 -14.90 -8.84 -17.53
N GLU A 370 -14.54 -8.19 -18.63
CA GLU A 370 -15.39 -8.03 -19.81
C GLU A 370 -14.66 -8.63 -21.03
N HIS A 371 -15.39 -9.28 -21.94
CA HIS A 371 -14.92 -9.81 -23.25
C HIS A 371 -14.31 -11.22 -23.35
N THR A 372 -14.37 -12.07 -22.33
CA THR A 372 -14.10 -13.51 -22.51
C THR A 372 -15.28 -14.22 -23.19
N THR A 373 -15.37 -14.13 -24.51
CA THR A 373 -16.41 -14.83 -25.28
C THR A 373 -15.90 -16.22 -25.70
N LEU A 374 -16.71 -17.26 -25.46
CA LEU A 374 -16.65 -18.52 -26.19
C LEU A 374 -17.54 -18.33 -27.43
N ARG A 375 -16.97 -18.23 -28.64
CA ARG A 375 -17.82 -18.31 -29.85
C ARG A 375 -18.41 -19.72 -29.89
N SER A 376 -19.68 -19.82 -30.26
CA SER A 376 -20.52 -21.04 -30.34
C SER A 376 -20.06 -22.07 -31.38
N SER A 377 -18.76 -22.20 -31.63
CA SER A 377 -18.16 -23.09 -32.63
C SER A 377 -16.78 -23.56 -32.13
N GLY A 378 -16.77 -24.37 -31.06
CA GLY A 378 -15.66 -25.28 -30.70
C GLY A 378 -14.26 -24.71 -30.41
N SER A 379 -14.00 -23.43 -30.61
CA SER A 379 -12.68 -22.80 -30.41
C SER A 379 -12.79 -21.74 -29.33
N CYS A 380 -12.06 -21.96 -28.24
CA CYS A 380 -11.80 -20.95 -27.21
C CYS A 380 -11.16 -19.72 -27.88
N THR A 381 -11.61 -18.51 -27.55
CA THR A 381 -10.91 -17.29 -27.99
C THR A 381 -9.54 -17.23 -27.31
N THR A 382 -8.55 -16.64 -27.99
CA THR A 382 -7.20 -16.45 -27.43
C THR A 382 -7.21 -15.73 -26.07
N GLU A 383 -8.20 -14.88 -25.82
CA GLU A 383 -8.34 -14.11 -24.57
C GLU A 383 -8.88 -14.93 -23.39
N ALA A 384 -9.79 -15.88 -23.62
CA ALA A 384 -10.25 -16.80 -22.57
C ALA A 384 -9.15 -17.80 -22.18
N ALA A 385 -8.35 -18.24 -23.15
CA ALA A 385 -7.15 -19.05 -22.90
C ALA A 385 -6.06 -18.27 -22.13
N ASP A 386 -5.89 -16.97 -22.41
CA ASP A 386 -4.96 -16.10 -21.69
C ASP A 386 -5.37 -15.93 -20.21
N LEU A 387 -6.66 -15.73 -19.92
CA LEU A 387 -7.17 -15.63 -18.54
C LEU A 387 -7.10 -16.96 -17.79
N ALA A 388 -7.34 -18.09 -18.44
CA ALA A 388 -7.20 -19.42 -17.82
C ALA A 388 -5.76 -19.66 -17.30
N ASN A 389 -4.74 -19.16 -18.01
CA ASN A 389 -3.34 -19.24 -17.58
C ASN A 389 -3.01 -18.34 -16.37
N CYS A 390 -3.89 -17.39 -16.05
CA CYS A 390 -3.75 -16.50 -14.90
C CYS A 390 -4.41 -17.06 -13.63
N LEU A 391 -5.19 -18.15 -13.72
CA LEU A 391 -5.93 -18.69 -12.59
C LEU A 391 -5.13 -19.75 -11.83
N PRO A 392 -5.15 -19.72 -10.49
CA PRO A 392 -4.58 -20.81 -9.70
C PRO A 392 -5.36 -22.10 -9.91
N GLN A 393 -4.64 -23.23 -9.82
CA GLN A 393 -5.23 -24.56 -9.84
C GLN A 393 -4.96 -25.22 -8.50
N SER A 394 -5.79 -24.90 -7.51
CA SER A 394 -5.65 -25.35 -6.13
C SER A 394 -6.97 -25.33 -5.38
N LYS A 395 -7.24 -26.39 -4.62
CA LYS A 395 -8.38 -26.47 -3.67
C LYS A 395 -8.31 -25.43 -2.54
N LEU A 396 -7.12 -24.87 -2.30
CA LEU A 396 -6.92 -23.81 -1.30
C LEU A 396 -7.36 -22.43 -1.81
N CYS A 397 -7.70 -22.31 -3.09
CA CYS A 397 -8.03 -21.06 -3.73
C CYS A 397 -9.53 -20.97 -4.07
N SER A 398 -10.08 -19.77 -3.92
CA SER A 398 -11.36 -19.37 -4.50
C SER A 398 -11.19 -18.12 -5.34
N VAL A 399 -11.92 -18.02 -6.44
CA VAL A 399 -11.87 -16.89 -7.37
C VAL A 399 -13.27 -16.34 -7.55
N ILE A 400 -13.43 -15.02 -7.41
CA ILE A 400 -14.66 -14.29 -7.72
C ILE A 400 -14.39 -13.39 -8.93
N PHE A 401 -15.23 -13.49 -9.96
CA PHE A 401 -15.25 -12.57 -11.08
C PHE A 401 -16.42 -11.60 -10.94
N THR A 402 -16.24 -10.33 -11.29
CA THR A 402 -17.36 -9.40 -11.52
C THR A 402 -17.44 -9.06 -13.00
N THR A 403 -18.63 -9.12 -13.58
CA THR A 403 -18.83 -8.85 -15.02
C THR A 403 -20.21 -8.28 -15.32
N THR A 404 -20.35 -7.50 -16.38
CA THR A 404 -21.67 -7.11 -16.90
C THR A 404 -22.18 -8.04 -17.99
N ASN A 405 -21.36 -9.00 -18.46
CA ASN A 405 -21.69 -9.92 -19.53
C ASN A 405 -22.02 -11.33 -18.98
N THR A 406 -23.24 -11.80 -19.27
CA THR A 406 -23.72 -13.13 -18.88
C THR A 406 -22.94 -14.27 -19.54
N ASP A 407 -22.54 -14.13 -20.80
CA ASP A 407 -21.77 -15.15 -21.51
C ASP A 407 -20.38 -15.33 -20.88
N THR A 408 -19.76 -14.21 -20.48
CA THR A 408 -18.49 -14.22 -19.73
C THR A 408 -18.65 -14.88 -18.37
N ALA A 409 -19.72 -14.59 -17.63
CA ALA A 409 -19.99 -15.26 -16.35
C ALA A 409 -20.17 -16.77 -16.53
N GLN A 410 -20.89 -17.19 -17.57
CA GLN A 410 -21.11 -18.60 -17.90
C GLN A 410 -19.81 -19.30 -18.32
N ALA A 411 -18.94 -18.63 -19.06
CA ALA A 411 -17.64 -19.17 -19.46
C ALA A 411 -16.68 -19.35 -18.27
N LEU A 412 -16.67 -18.40 -17.32
CA LEU A 412 -15.71 -18.39 -16.21
C LEU A 412 -16.15 -19.18 -14.98
N ALA A 413 -17.45 -19.26 -14.70
CA ALA A 413 -17.99 -19.92 -13.52
C ALA A 413 -19.34 -20.60 -13.81
N PRO A 414 -19.40 -21.61 -14.70
CA PRO A 414 -20.63 -22.17 -15.25
C PRO A 414 -21.61 -22.73 -14.20
N GLN A 415 -21.11 -23.12 -13.02
CA GLN A 415 -21.89 -23.73 -11.94
C GLN A 415 -22.16 -22.79 -10.76
N ASN A 416 -21.53 -21.61 -10.71
CA ASN A 416 -21.52 -20.73 -9.53
C ASN A 416 -21.76 -19.26 -9.91
N ILE A 417 -22.89 -18.98 -10.57
CA ILE A 417 -23.26 -17.64 -11.01
C ILE A 417 -24.24 -17.02 -10.03
N ILE A 418 -23.96 -15.79 -9.61
CA ILE A 418 -24.83 -14.97 -8.76
C ILE A 418 -25.24 -13.73 -9.53
N SER A 419 -26.52 -13.71 -9.92
CA SER A 419 -27.10 -12.60 -10.67
C SER A 419 -27.54 -11.47 -9.74
N LEU A 420 -26.99 -10.28 -9.93
CA LEU A 420 -27.43 -9.06 -9.29
C LEU A 420 -28.35 -8.26 -10.19
N ARG A 421 -29.57 -8.05 -9.70
CA ARG A 421 -30.58 -7.16 -10.27
C ARG A 421 -30.62 -5.84 -9.50
N GLU A 422 -31.58 -4.99 -9.79
CA GLU A 422 -31.92 -3.81 -8.99
C GLU A 422 -32.25 -4.20 -7.53
N LEU A 423 -32.31 -3.21 -6.62
CA LEU A 423 -32.68 -3.48 -5.22
C LEU A 423 -34.18 -3.75 -5.10
N THR A 424 -34.56 -4.50 -4.06
CA THR A 424 -35.94 -4.53 -3.61
C THR A 424 -36.32 -3.18 -3.01
N LEU A 425 -37.62 -2.89 -2.92
CA LEU A 425 -38.11 -1.66 -2.31
C LEU A 425 -37.56 -1.46 -0.89
N ASP A 426 -37.63 -2.49 -0.05
CA ASP A 426 -37.14 -2.44 1.33
C ASP A 426 -35.63 -2.17 1.41
N ALA A 427 -34.84 -2.84 0.56
CA ALA A 427 -33.40 -2.64 0.49
C ALA A 427 -33.04 -1.24 0.00
N ALA A 428 -33.76 -0.71 -0.99
CA ALA A 428 -33.57 0.63 -1.52
C ALA A 428 -33.97 1.72 -0.53
N LEU A 429 -35.08 1.56 0.20
CA LEU A 429 -35.50 2.45 1.29
C LEU A 429 -34.48 2.47 2.42
N LYS A 430 -34.03 1.29 2.86
CA LYS A 430 -32.98 1.16 3.88
C LYS A 430 -31.68 1.84 3.43
N MET A 431 -31.29 1.64 2.17
CA MET A 431 -30.11 2.31 1.59
C MET A 431 -30.25 3.83 1.59
N LEU A 432 -31.42 4.35 1.20
CA LEU A 432 -31.70 5.78 1.22
C LEU A 432 -31.61 6.35 2.65
N GLN A 433 -32.26 5.73 3.62
CA GLN A 433 -32.23 6.13 5.03
C GLN A 433 -30.81 6.15 5.61
N VAL A 434 -30.04 5.07 5.39
CA VAL A 434 -28.65 4.97 5.86
C VAL A 434 -27.76 6.05 5.22
N ARG A 435 -27.98 6.39 3.94
CA ARG A 435 -27.21 7.43 3.24
C ARG A 435 -27.58 8.83 3.68
N LEU A 436 -28.87 9.09 3.91
CA LEU A 436 -29.35 10.35 4.50
C LEU A 436 -28.92 10.50 5.97
N ALA A 437 -28.58 9.38 6.65
CA ALA A 437 -28.23 9.31 8.07
C ALA A 437 -29.36 9.78 8.99
N ARG A 438 -30.61 9.50 8.59
CA ARG A 438 -31.81 9.76 9.39
C ARG A 438 -32.94 8.80 8.99
N PRO A 439 -33.87 8.47 9.89
CA PRO A 439 -35.11 7.80 9.52
C PRO A 439 -35.99 8.73 8.65
N LEU A 440 -36.86 8.13 7.84
CA LEU A 440 -37.88 8.85 7.07
C LEU A 440 -39.18 8.87 7.88
N ALA A 441 -39.84 10.02 7.95
CA ALA A 441 -41.18 10.13 8.52
C ALA A 441 -42.21 9.41 7.64
N ASN A 442 -43.36 9.02 8.19
CA ASN A 442 -44.42 8.31 7.45
C ASN A 442 -44.88 9.06 6.18
N THR A 443 -44.94 10.39 6.24
CA THR A 443 -45.29 11.24 5.09
C THR A 443 -44.18 11.29 4.03
N GLU A 444 -42.91 11.26 4.44
CA GLU A 444 -41.76 11.20 3.52
C GLU A 444 -41.55 9.81 2.91
N GLN A 445 -42.05 8.73 3.54
CA GLN A 445 -41.90 7.38 3.01
C GLN A 445 -42.54 7.23 1.63
N GLN A 446 -43.77 7.73 1.45
CA GLN A 446 -44.45 7.69 0.15
C GLN A 446 -43.63 8.40 -0.93
N GLU A 447 -43.13 9.60 -0.63
CA GLU A 447 -42.27 10.37 -1.54
C GLU A 447 -40.96 9.64 -1.86
N ALA A 448 -40.36 8.98 -0.86
CA ALA A 448 -39.18 8.15 -1.04
C ALA A 448 -39.45 6.97 -1.96
N GLU A 449 -40.59 6.27 -1.83
CA GLU A 449 -40.93 5.17 -2.73
C GLU A 449 -41.07 5.64 -4.19
N HIS A 450 -41.71 6.78 -4.42
CA HIS A 450 -41.84 7.36 -5.75
C HIS A 450 -40.49 7.77 -6.34
N LEU A 451 -39.62 8.39 -5.53
CA LEU A 451 -38.25 8.69 -5.93
C LEU A 451 -37.50 7.40 -6.31
N LEU A 452 -37.58 6.36 -5.49
CA LEU A 452 -36.89 5.08 -5.75
C LEU A 452 -37.37 4.40 -7.04
N ARG A 453 -38.68 4.48 -7.35
CA ARG A 453 -39.23 4.05 -8.65
C ARG A 453 -38.62 4.84 -9.80
N ALA A 454 -38.55 6.17 -9.68
CA ALA A 454 -37.94 7.04 -10.70
C ALA A 454 -36.45 6.73 -10.90
N LEU A 455 -35.75 6.29 -9.85
CA LEU A 455 -34.35 5.86 -9.89
C LEU A 455 -34.17 4.39 -10.31
N SER A 456 -35.26 3.72 -10.70
CA SER A 456 -35.30 2.31 -11.10
C SER A 456 -34.68 1.38 -10.06
N TYR A 457 -34.72 1.75 -8.77
CA TYR A 457 -34.11 0.99 -7.67
C TYR A 457 -32.60 0.66 -7.87
N LEU A 458 -31.90 1.42 -8.72
CA LEU A 458 -30.50 1.18 -9.04
C LEU A 458 -29.61 1.72 -7.90
N PRO A 459 -28.79 0.89 -7.22
CA PRO A 459 -27.97 1.32 -6.08
C PRO A 459 -27.14 2.58 -6.33
N LEU A 460 -26.50 2.68 -7.51
CA LEU A 460 -25.69 3.85 -7.85
C LEU A 460 -26.54 5.13 -7.92
N ALA A 461 -27.72 5.08 -8.56
CA ALA A 461 -28.60 6.23 -8.68
C ALA A 461 -29.17 6.64 -7.33
N VAL A 462 -29.59 5.66 -6.51
CA VAL A 462 -30.07 5.90 -5.13
C VAL A 462 -28.98 6.55 -4.27
N MET A 463 -27.74 6.06 -4.37
CA MET A 463 -26.60 6.61 -3.65
C MET A 463 -26.31 8.07 -4.04
N GLN A 464 -26.31 8.38 -5.33
CA GLN A 464 -26.09 9.74 -5.84
C GLN A 464 -27.24 10.68 -5.45
N ALA A 465 -28.49 10.23 -5.56
CA ALA A 465 -29.64 11.02 -5.14
C ALA A 465 -29.57 11.35 -3.64
N ALA A 466 -29.31 10.35 -2.79
CA ALA A 466 -29.18 10.56 -1.35
C ALA A 466 -28.03 11.51 -1.01
N ALA A 467 -26.89 11.40 -1.71
CA ALA A 467 -25.75 12.30 -1.55
C ALA A 467 -26.12 13.74 -1.92
N CYS A 468 -26.80 13.94 -3.06
CA CYS A 468 -27.27 15.26 -3.49
C CYS A 468 -28.28 15.87 -2.51
N ILE A 469 -29.30 15.11 -2.09
CA ILE A 469 -30.32 15.54 -1.12
C ILE A 469 -29.64 16.03 0.16
N LYS A 470 -28.73 15.21 0.71
CA LYS A 470 -27.99 15.54 1.92
C LYS A 470 -27.05 16.74 1.73
N ALA A 471 -26.38 16.82 0.58
CA ALA A 471 -25.38 17.85 0.33
C ALA A 471 -26.00 19.24 0.12
N SER A 472 -27.17 19.29 -0.54
CA SER A 472 -27.92 20.51 -0.82
C SER A 472 -28.94 20.88 0.26
N GLY A 473 -29.16 20.02 1.25
CA GLY A 473 -30.14 20.24 2.32
C GLY A 473 -31.62 20.15 1.87
N MET A 474 -31.89 19.50 0.74
CA MET A 474 -33.25 19.36 0.22
C MET A 474 -34.07 18.32 0.98
N THR A 475 -35.38 18.42 0.89
CA THR A 475 -36.27 17.30 1.22
C THR A 475 -36.32 16.28 0.08
N VAL A 476 -36.78 15.06 0.39
CA VAL A 476 -36.98 14.01 -0.63
C VAL A 476 -37.99 14.47 -1.69
N GLN A 477 -39.05 15.17 -1.24
CA GLN A 477 -40.09 15.71 -2.11
C GLN A 477 -39.54 16.79 -3.06
N GLU A 478 -38.76 17.75 -2.56
CA GLU A 478 -38.13 18.79 -3.38
C GLU A 478 -37.21 18.19 -4.45
N TYR A 479 -36.43 17.18 -4.09
CA TYR A 479 -35.53 16.52 -5.03
C TYR A 479 -36.29 15.75 -6.11
N ARG A 480 -37.39 15.09 -5.74
CA ARG A 480 -38.28 14.41 -6.69
C ARG A 480 -38.91 15.40 -7.66
N SER A 481 -39.43 16.54 -7.18
CA SER A 481 -39.99 17.58 -8.06
C SER A 481 -38.98 18.02 -9.11
N ARG A 482 -37.72 18.24 -8.73
CA ARG A 482 -36.65 18.61 -9.69
C ARG A 482 -36.34 17.52 -10.71
N ILE A 483 -36.49 16.25 -10.35
CA ILE A 483 -36.37 15.14 -11.31
C ILE A 483 -37.50 15.20 -12.33
N ASP A 484 -38.72 15.47 -11.87
CA ASP A 484 -39.89 15.51 -12.73
C ASP A 484 -39.85 16.75 -13.66
N ASP A 485 -39.48 17.94 -13.15
CA ASP A 485 -39.23 19.15 -13.95
C ASP A 485 -38.17 18.90 -15.04
N HIS A 486 -37.08 18.21 -14.69
CA HIS A 486 -36.01 17.89 -15.65
C HIS A 486 -36.49 16.91 -16.73
N LYS A 487 -37.33 15.93 -16.38
CA LYS A 487 -37.90 15.01 -17.37
C LYS A 487 -38.80 15.74 -18.36
N GLU A 488 -39.61 16.70 -17.90
CA GLU A 488 -40.46 17.51 -18.77
C GLU A 488 -39.62 18.36 -19.74
N LEU A 489 -38.59 19.05 -19.25
CA LEU A 489 -37.68 19.83 -20.10
C LEU A 489 -36.98 18.99 -21.19
N VAL A 490 -36.56 17.75 -20.87
CA VAL A 490 -35.93 16.84 -21.83
C VAL A 490 -36.93 16.34 -22.89
N ILE A 491 -38.22 16.28 -22.56
CA ILE A 491 -39.29 15.90 -23.50
C ILE A 491 -39.62 17.06 -24.44
N GLU A 492 -39.71 18.30 -23.94
CA GLU A 492 -40.03 19.49 -24.75
C GLU A 492 -38.95 19.82 -25.79
N HIS A 493 -37.68 19.63 -25.47
CA HIS A 493 -36.56 19.84 -26.41
C HIS A 493 -36.43 18.73 -27.49
N ARG A 494 -37.34 17.75 -27.51
CA ARG A 494 -37.34 16.59 -28.42
C ARG A 494 -38.29 16.73 -29.62
N GLY A 495 -38.91 17.89 -29.78
CA GLY A 495 -39.99 18.15 -30.75
C GLY A 495 -39.59 18.47 -32.20
N ASP A 496 -38.47 17.96 -32.73
CA ASP A 496 -38.13 18.10 -34.16
C ASP A 496 -38.15 16.71 -34.87
N PRO A 497 -39.07 16.45 -35.84
CA PRO A 497 -39.30 15.11 -36.39
C PRO A 497 -38.30 14.63 -37.45
N SER A 498 -37.29 15.42 -37.81
CA SER A 498 -36.53 15.17 -39.06
C SER A 498 -35.29 14.25 -38.95
N GLU A 499 -34.98 13.64 -37.81
CA GLU A 499 -33.90 12.64 -37.73
C GLU A 499 -34.41 11.22 -37.47
N GLY A 500 -34.73 10.52 -38.56
CA GLY A 500 -35.01 9.10 -38.57
C GLY A 500 -33.78 8.26 -38.19
N LYS A 501 -33.99 7.32 -37.24
CA LYS A 501 -33.09 6.23 -36.79
C LYS A 501 -32.00 6.57 -35.77
N LEU A 502 -32.38 7.13 -34.62
CA LEU A 502 -31.67 6.93 -33.34
C LEU A 502 -32.69 6.61 -32.23
N GLN A 503 -33.31 5.44 -32.34
CA GLN A 503 -34.29 4.92 -31.37
C GLN A 503 -33.61 4.58 -30.03
N GLY A 504 -34.06 5.20 -28.94
CA GLY A 504 -34.08 4.56 -27.61
C GLY A 504 -33.44 5.26 -26.39
N ALA A 505 -32.88 6.47 -26.49
CA ALA A 505 -31.94 6.96 -25.45
C ALA A 505 -32.40 8.14 -24.56
N GLY A 506 -33.65 8.62 -24.65
CA GLY A 506 -34.06 9.88 -23.99
C GLY A 506 -34.58 9.82 -22.55
N VAL A 507 -34.99 8.65 -22.04
CA VAL A 507 -35.83 8.56 -20.82
C VAL A 507 -35.37 7.46 -19.82
N LYS A 508 -34.25 6.76 -20.07
CA LYS A 508 -33.94 5.48 -19.38
C LYS A 508 -32.63 5.42 -18.56
N GLU A 509 -31.94 6.53 -18.31
CA GLU A 509 -30.69 6.50 -17.54
C GLU A 509 -30.81 7.27 -16.20
N PRO A 510 -31.30 6.64 -15.11
CA PRO A 510 -31.39 7.24 -13.77
C PRO A 510 -30.12 7.94 -13.30
N VAL A 511 -28.96 7.38 -13.63
CA VAL A 511 -27.63 7.93 -13.30
C VAL A 511 -27.37 9.26 -13.99
N ALA A 512 -27.85 9.44 -15.23
CA ALA A 512 -27.68 10.70 -15.95
C ALA A 512 -28.54 11.81 -15.32
N THR A 513 -29.77 11.48 -14.92
CA THR A 513 -30.67 12.42 -14.24
C THR A 513 -30.13 12.85 -12.88
N THR A 514 -29.67 11.91 -12.05
CA THR A 514 -29.08 12.24 -10.73
C THR A 514 -27.79 13.03 -10.87
N LEU A 515 -26.95 12.70 -11.87
CA LEU A 515 -25.74 13.43 -12.18
C LEU A 515 -26.03 14.86 -12.62
N PHE A 516 -27.00 15.08 -13.51
CA PHE A 516 -27.38 16.41 -13.98
C PHE A 516 -27.75 17.33 -12.81
N LEU A 517 -28.63 16.86 -11.92
CA LEU A 517 -29.03 17.63 -10.73
C LEU A 517 -27.86 17.91 -9.79
N SER A 518 -26.97 16.93 -9.62
CA SER A 518 -25.77 17.09 -8.79
C SER A 518 -24.82 18.14 -9.39
N ILE A 519 -24.53 18.09 -10.69
CA ILE A 519 -23.69 19.08 -11.39
C ILE A 519 -24.32 20.46 -11.33
N TYR A 520 -25.65 20.57 -11.53
CA TYR A 520 -26.36 21.82 -11.41
C TYR A 520 -26.09 22.46 -10.04
N LYS A 521 -26.23 21.69 -8.96
CA LYS A 521 -25.96 22.19 -7.59
C LYS A 521 -24.48 22.48 -7.33
N ILE A 522 -23.59 21.57 -7.69
CA ILE A 522 -22.14 21.75 -7.53
C ILE A 522 -21.67 23.01 -8.25
N ARG A 523 -22.15 23.28 -9.46
CA ARG A 523 -21.73 24.47 -10.23
C ARG A 523 -22.12 25.79 -9.57
N HIS A 524 -23.23 25.82 -8.84
CA HIS A 524 -23.65 27.00 -8.07
C HIS A 524 -22.82 27.15 -6.79
N ASP A 525 -22.51 26.05 -6.10
CA ASP A 525 -21.81 26.06 -4.81
C ASP A 525 -20.28 26.20 -4.96
N ASN A 526 -19.70 25.52 -5.96
CA ASN A 526 -18.27 25.45 -6.23
C ASN A 526 -18.03 25.12 -7.72
N ALA A 527 -17.85 26.17 -8.54
CA ALA A 527 -17.62 26.04 -9.98
C ALA A 527 -16.38 25.18 -10.31
N LEU A 528 -15.32 25.29 -9.51
CA LEU A 528 -14.08 24.52 -9.70
C LEU A 528 -14.30 23.01 -9.60
N ALA A 529 -15.14 22.57 -8.65
CA ALA A 529 -15.52 21.16 -8.52
C ALA A 529 -16.25 20.65 -9.76
N ALA A 530 -17.14 21.44 -10.36
CA ALA A 530 -17.80 21.08 -11.62
C ALA A 530 -16.79 20.97 -12.78
N ASP A 531 -15.84 21.90 -12.86
CA ASP A 531 -14.78 21.88 -13.88
C ASP A 531 -13.91 20.61 -13.78
N TYR A 532 -13.60 20.16 -12.57
CA TYR A 532 -12.88 18.90 -12.35
C TYR A 532 -13.62 17.68 -12.90
N LEU A 533 -14.95 17.62 -12.79
CA LEU A 533 -15.74 16.55 -13.40
C LEU A 533 -15.65 16.59 -14.94
N PHE A 534 -15.61 17.78 -15.53
CA PHE A 534 -15.47 17.93 -16.98
C PHE A 534 -14.07 17.55 -17.47
N HIS A 535 -13.02 17.89 -16.72
CA HIS A 535 -11.67 17.38 -16.98
C HIS A 535 -11.60 15.86 -16.86
N ALA A 536 -12.17 15.30 -15.79
CA ALA A 536 -12.25 13.85 -15.58
C ALA A 536 -12.99 13.11 -16.71
N ALA A 537 -14.01 13.75 -17.31
CA ALA A 537 -14.72 13.20 -18.45
C ALA A 537 -13.87 13.14 -19.73
N CYS A 538 -12.82 13.96 -19.84
CA CYS A 538 -11.95 14.03 -21.02
C CYS A 538 -10.82 13.00 -21.01
N VAL A 539 -10.45 12.46 -19.85
CA VAL A 539 -9.39 11.46 -19.66
C VAL A 539 -9.94 10.06 -19.37
N GLU A 540 -9.05 9.08 -19.18
CA GLU A 540 -9.40 7.75 -18.69
C GLU A 540 -10.08 7.86 -17.32
N ARG A 541 -11.10 7.03 -17.07
CA ARG A 541 -11.98 7.19 -15.89
C ARG A 541 -11.32 6.78 -14.57
N LYS A 542 -10.15 6.15 -14.62
CA LYS A 542 -9.37 5.64 -13.48
C LYS A 542 -8.03 6.37 -13.40
N ASP A 543 -7.48 6.45 -12.20
CA ASP A 543 -6.15 7.02 -11.93
C ASP A 543 -5.99 8.46 -12.45
N ILE A 544 -7.01 9.28 -12.21
CA ILE A 544 -7.02 10.69 -12.61
C ILE A 544 -6.15 11.46 -11.62
N SER A 545 -4.92 11.78 -12.04
CA SER A 545 -3.95 12.50 -11.20
C SER A 545 -4.49 13.83 -10.69
N LEU A 546 -4.29 14.10 -9.39
CA LEU A 546 -4.62 15.40 -8.80
C LEU A 546 -3.77 16.57 -9.34
N ASP A 547 -2.66 16.28 -10.02
CA ASP A 547 -1.86 17.30 -10.71
C ASP A 547 -2.60 17.87 -11.93
N LEU A 548 -3.47 17.07 -12.57
CA LEU A 548 -4.32 17.54 -13.68
C LEU A 548 -5.36 18.57 -13.21
N LEU A 549 -5.76 18.48 -11.94
CA LEU A 549 -6.83 19.28 -11.36
C LEU A 549 -6.25 20.58 -10.77
N GLU A 550 -6.00 21.55 -11.63
CA GLU A 550 -5.42 22.85 -11.25
C GLU A 550 -6.34 23.67 -10.34
N ALA A 551 -5.76 24.31 -9.32
CA ALA A 551 -6.43 25.29 -8.47
C ALA A 551 -5.51 26.47 -8.14
N ALA A 552 -6.13 27.59 -7.76
CA ALA A 552 -5.40 28.75 -7.25
C ALA A 552 -4.59 28.47 -5.97
N SER A 553 -4.98 27.45 -5.19
CA SER A 553 -4.25 27.01 -4.01
C SER A 553 -4.49 25.51 -3.73
N PRO A 554 -3.57 24.82 -3.00
CA PRO A 554 -3.79 23.45 -2.57
C PRO A 554 -5.08 23.26 -1.75
N GLN A 555 -5.43 24.27 -0.93
CA GLN A 555 -6.67 24.25 -0.15
C GLN A 555 -7.91 24.31 -1.05
N ALA A 556 -7.93 25.19 -2.05
CA ALA A 556 -9.04 25.29 -2.99
C ALA A 556 -9.26 23.99 -3.78
N ARG A 557 -8.16 23.31 -4.16
CA ARG A 557 -8.23 21.98 -4.79
C ARG A 557 -8.85 20.96 -3.84
N GLU A 558 -8.38 20.91 -2.60
CA GLU A 558 -8.89 19.97 -1.60
C GLU A 558 -10.37 20.20 -1.28
N ASP A 559 -10.79 21.46 -1.19
CA ASP A 559 -12.19 21.84 -0.96
C ASP A 559 -13.08 21.44 -2.14
N ALA A 560 -12.63 21.64 -3.38
CA ALA A 560 -13.35 21.19 -4.58
C ALA A 560 -13.49 19.66 -4.63
N ILE A 561 -12.42 18.92 -4.33
CA ILE A 561 -12.48 17.45 -4.28
C ILE A 561 -13.39 16.99 -3.13
N ARG A 562 -13.39 17.68 -1.99
CA ARG A 562 -14.29 17.39 -0.86
C ARG A 562 -15.75 17.60 -1.25
N VAL A 563 -16.07 18.59 -2.07
CA VAL A 563 -17.40 18.76 -2.66
C VAL A 563 -17.76 17.55 -3.53
N LEU A 564 -16.88 17.13 -4.45
CA LEU A 564 -17.16 15.97 -5.31
C LEU A 564 -17.36 14.66 -4.53
N ASP A 565 -16.58 14.46 -3.47
CA ASP A 565 -16.73 13.34 -2.54
C ASP A 565 -18.07 13.41 -1.77
N LYS A 566 -18.48 14.61 -1.33
CA LYS A 566 -19.77 14.84 -0.66
C LYS A 566 -20.97 14.44 -1.52
N TYR A 567 -20.89 14.68 -2.83
CA TYR A 567 -21.91 14.27 -3.81
C TYR A 567 -21.71 12.83 -4.33
N ALA A 568 -20.70 12.11 -3.83
CA ALA A 568 -20.38 10.72 -4.18
C ALA A 568 -20.22 10.48 -5.70
N LEU A 569 -19.60 11.43 -6.40
CA LEU A 569 -19.35 11.37 -7.84
C LEU A 569 -17.97 10.81 -8.19
N VAL A 570 -17.03 10.87 -7.23
CA VAL A 570 -15.64 10.41 -7.36
C VAL A 570 -15.29 9.47 -6.21
N THR A 571 -14.28 8.62 -6.41
CA THR A 571 -13.65 7.83 -5.35
C THR A 571 -12.20 8.24 -5.23
N ARG A 572 -11.74 8.60 -4.03
CA ARG A 572 -10.34 8.99 -3.79
C ARG A 572 -9.45 7.75 -3.69
N ARG A 573 -8.24 7.83 -4.24
CA ARG A 573 -7.14 6.88 -4.01
C ARG A 573 -6.04 7.55 -3.19
N PRO A 574 -6.06 7.43 -1.85
CA PRO A 574 -5.17 8.20 -0.98
C PRO A 574 -3.69 7.91 -1.22
N ALA A 575 -3.35 6.65 -1.54
CA ALA A 575 -1.96 6.23 -1.78
C ALA A 575 -1.36 6.78 -3.08
N GLU A 576 -2.19 7.10 -4.07
CA GLU A 576 -1.77 7.42 -5.45
C GLU A 576 -1.95 8.90 -5.80
N SER A 577 -2.50 9.73 -4.91
CA SER A 577 -2.86 11.12 -5.22
C SER A 577 -3.69 11.23 -6.52
N ALA A 578 -4.71 10.37 -6.62
CA ALA A 578 -5.55 10.23 -7.80
C ALA A 578 -7.03 10.04 -7.45
N LEU A 579 -7.91 10.23 -8.45
CA LEU A 579 -9.35 10.02 -8.36
C LEU A 579 -9.83 9.01 -9.40
N ASP A 580 -10.87 8.25 -9.05
CA ASP A 580 -11.63 7.42 -9.98
C ASP A 580 -13.05 7.97 -10.16
N VAL A 581 -13.57 7.84 -11.38
CA VAL A 581 -14.98 8.10 -11.72
C VAL A 581 -15.65 6.80 -12.14
N HIS A 582 -16.82 6.54 -11.58
CA HIS A 582 -17.60 5.34 -11.92
C HIS A 582 -17.96 5.33 -13.42
N ARG A 583 -17.87 4.18 -14.09
CA ARG A 583 -18.08 4.02 -15.56
C ARG A 583 -19.35 4.68 -16.09
N LEU A 584 -20.48 4.50 -15.39
CA LEU A 584 -21.76 5.11 -15.78
C LEU A 584 -21.79 6.63 -15.60
N VAL A 585 -21.09 7.14 -14.58
CA VAL A 585 -20.98 8.58 -14.31
C VAL A 585 -20.09 9.22 -15.37
N HIS A 586 -18.94 8.62 -15.66
CA HIS A 586 -18.03 9.07 -16.73
C HIS A 586 -18.72 9.07 -18.09
N ARG A 587 -19.47 8.00 -18.43
CA ARG A 587 -20.26 7.95 -19.66
C ARG A 587 -21.32 9.05 -19.72
N ALA A 588 -22.05 9.28 -18.64
CA ALA A 588 -23.07 10.32 -18.58
C ALA A 588 -22.45 11.74 -18.70
N LEU A 589 -21.33 12.00 -18.02
CA LEU A 589 -20.56 13.23 -18.13
C LEU A 589 -20.12 13.49 -19.59
N ARG A 590 -19.57 12.47 -20.26
CA ARG A 590 -19.14 12.59 -21.66
C ARG A 590 -20.29 12.90 -22.61
N LYS A 591 -21.43 12.22 -22.45
CA LYS A 591 -22.65 12.51 -23.23
C LYS A 591 -23.11 13.95 -23.02
N GLN A 592 -23.11 14.43 -21.77
CA GLN A 592 -23.49 15.81 -21.47
C GLN A 592 -22.54 16.82 -22.12
N LEU A 593 -21.22 16.57 -22.05
CA LEU A 593 -20.22 17.43 -22.69
C LEU A 593 -20.32 17.42 -24.21
N GLN A 594 -20.74 16.32 -24.85
CA GLN A 594 -20.97 16.30 -26.30
C GLN A 594 -21.99 17.36 -26.73
N ALA A 595 -23.02 17.61 -25.91
CA ALA A 595 -24.01 18.66 -26.16
C ALA A 595 -23.52 20.08 -25.77
N GLN A 596 -22.51 20.20 -24.90
CA GLN A 596 -22.07 21.48 -24.31
C GLN A 596 -20.66 21.93 -24.72
N GLY A 597 -20.00 21.22 -25.65
CA GLY A 597 -18.68 21.60 -26.19
C GLY A 597 -17.50 20.72 -25.73
N LEU A 598 -17.61 19.39 -25.83
CA LEU A 598 -16.56 18.42 -25.47
C LEU A 598 -15.19 18.75 -26.05
N ARG A 599 -15.12 19.26 -27.28
CA ARG A 599 -13.86 19.62 -27.95
C ARG A 599 -13.08 20.69 -27.18
N GLN A 600 -13.76 21.71 -26.65
CA GLN A 600 -13.13 22.79 -25.89
C GLN A 600 -12.54 22.26 -24.57
N TRP A 601 -13.30 21.42 -23.86
CA TRP A 601 -12.83 20.79 -22.63
C TRP A 601 -11.69 19.81 -22.85
N THR A 602 -11.75 19.05 -23.95
CA THR A 602 -10.65 18.15 -24.33
C THR A 602 -9.37 18.95 -24.57
N GLN A 603 -9.47 20.07 -25.31
CA GLN A 603 -8.32 20.94 -25.56
C GLN A 603 -7.76 21.57 -24.28
N ARG A 604 -8.61 22.06 -23.37
CA ARG A 604 -8.19 22.57 -22.06
C ARG A 604 -7.45 21.50 -21.24
N THR A 605 -7.98 20.29 -21.22
CA THR A 605 -7.40 19.16 -20.49
C THR A 605 -6.04 18.75 -21.07
N ILE A 606 -5.89 18.74 -22.41
CA ILE A 606 -4.61 18.47 -23.08
C ILE A 606 -3.57 19.54 -22.69
N THR A 607 -3.95 20.82 -22.70
CA THR A 607 -3.04 21.91 -22.31
C THR A 607 -2.51 21.72 -20.88
N GLN A 608 -3.38 21.34 -19.94
CA GLN A 608 -2.97 21.08 -18.54
C GLN A 608 -2.06 19.86 -18.40
N LEU A 609 -2.32 18.78 -19.14
CA LEU A 609 -1.42 17.61 -19.18
C LEU A 609 -0.02 17.98 -19.68
N LEU A 610 0.07 18.84 -20.71
CA LEU A 610 1.35 19.30 -21.24
C LEU A 610 2.11 20.21 -20.25
N LEU A 611 1.40 21.08 -19.53
CA LEU A 611 2.01 21.94 -18.51
C LEU A 611 2.55 21.14 -17.32
N THR A 612 1.80 20.13 -16.86
CA THR A 612 2.22 19.26 -15.76
C THR A 612 3.43 18.38 -16.12
N ASP A 613 3.49 17.85 -17.35
CA ASP A 613 4.66 17.13 -17.85
C ASP A 613 5.88 18.04 -18.05
N GLY A 614 5.67 19.28 -18.49
CA GLY A 614 6.71 20.31 -18.59
C GLY A 614 7.32 20.67 -17.24
N MET A 615 6.51 20.83 -16.19
CA MET A 615 6.97 21.06 -14.83
C MET A 615 7.70 19.85 -14.22
N LYS A 616 7.26 18.62 -14.52
CA LYS A 616 7.97 17.39 -14.12
C LYS A 616 9.35 17.30 -14.79
N LYS A 617 9.46 17.66 -16.07
CA LYS A 617 10.74 17.75 -16.79
C LYS A 617 11.64 18.86 -16.24
N GLN A 618 11.12 20.06 -15.95
CA GLN A 618 11.94 21.13 -15.35
C GLN A 618 12.46 20.79 -13.94
N LYS A 619 11.67 20.11 -13.10
CA LYS A 619 12.17 19.60 -11.80
C LYS A 619 13.25 18.53 -11.97
N SER A 620 13.18 17.72 -13.03
CA SER A 620 14.23 16.76 -13.38
C SER A 620 15.51 17.41 -13.91
N TYR A 621 15.43 18.57 -14.57
CA TYR A 621 16.61 19.29 -15.09
C TYR A 621 17.23 20.25 -14.07
N SER A 622 16.44 20.78 -13.12
CA SER A 622 16.95 21.62 -12.03
C SER A 622 17.56 20.84 -10.87
N SER A 623 17.59 19.50 -10.97
CA SER A 623 18.18 18.58 -9.99
C SER A 623 19.42 17.85 -10.56
N LYS A 624 20.05 18.38 -11.61
CA LYS A 624 21.32 17.89 -12.15
C LYS A 624 22.44 18.89 -11.94
#